data_AF-A0A2E8Q6D7-F1
#
_entry.id   AF-A0A2E8Q6D7-F1
#
_cell.length_a   1.000
_cell.length_b   1.000
_cell.length_c   1.000
_cell.angle_alpha   90.00
_cell.angle_beta   90.00
_cell.angle_gamma   90.00
#
_symmetry.space_group_name_H-M   'P 1'
#
loop_
_entity.id
_entity.type
_entity.pdbx_description
1 polymer ?
#
loop_
_entity_poly.entity_id
_entity_poly.type
_entity_poly.pdbx_seq_one_letter_code
_entity_poly.pdbx_strand_id
1 'polypeptide(L)'
;AEHVHGKTGLDGPSLPDPEMPLQKKHAVDFIIETIRDNEAGTITLCPLGPLTNIATAIEKAPDIKEKIQEIILMGGAYFEVGNITPAAEFNIYVDPEAAEIVFRSNIKITVLPLDVTHKALVTKVRNDAFRALDTTVGKAVAEMSDFFERFDKEKYGSDGAPLHDPCVIAYLLSPDLFSGRHINVEIETKSELTLGMTVADWWKVTKRTPNAYFIGSVNAEGFFSLLTERLARL
;
A
#
# COMPACT_ATOMS: atom_id res chain seq x y z
N ALA A 1 11.10 1.09 -9.94
CA ALA A 1 11.10 -0.02 -8.97
C ALA A 1 12.41 -0.80 -8.95
N GLU A 2 13.05 -1.12 -10.09
CA GLU A 2 14.25 -2.00 -10.12
C GLU A 2 15.40 -1.60 -9.19
N HIS A 3 15.61 -0.30 -8.97
CA HIS A 3 16.66 0.21 -8.08
C HIS A 3 16.42 -0.10 -6.58
N VAL A 4 15.19 -0.44 -6.19
CA VAL A 4 14.81 -0.85 -4.82
C VAL A 4 14.55 -2.35 -4.75
N HIS A 5 13.86 -2.90 -5.76
CA HIS A 5 13.31 -4.25 -5.75
C HIS A 5 14.16 -5.29 -6.50
N GLY A 6 15.28 -4.86 -7.09
CA GLY A 6 16.12 -5.69 -7.93
C GLY A 6 15.54 -5.95 -9.33
N LYS A 7 16.24 -6.75 -10.14
CA LYS A 7 15.90 -6.94 -11.56
C LYS A 7 14.65 -7.78 -11.77
N THR A 8 14.38 -8.72 -10.87
CA THR A 8 13.17 -9.55 -10.92
C THR A 8 11.98 -8.90 -10.24
N GLY A 9 12.21 -7.83 -9.46
CA GLY A 9 11.23 -7.22 -8.56
C GLY A 9 11.03 -7.97 -7.24
N LEU A 10 11.62 -9.16 -7.09
CA LEU A 10 11.59 -10.01 -5.90
C LEU A 10 12.98 -10.61 -5.62
N ASP A 11 14.04 -9.85 -5.91
CA ASP A 11 15.41 -10.32 -5.71
C ASP A 11 15.65 -10.67 -4.22
N GLY A 12 16.41 -11.74 -3.98
CA GLY A 12 16.61 -12.33 -2.66
C GLY A 12 16.46 -13.85 -2.73
N PRO A 13 15.23 -14.39 -2.66
CA PRO A 13 14.96 -15.81 -2.80
C PRO A 13 14.99 -16.29 -4.25
N SER A 14 15.16 -17.60 -4.43
CA SER A 14 14.82 -18.29 -5.68
C SER A 14 13.38 -18.81 -5.57
N LEU A 15 12.47 -18.18 -6.32
CA LEU A 15 11.06 -18.58 -6.38
C LEU A 15 10.82 -19.54 -7.55
N PRO A 16 9.86 -20.47 -7.43
CA PRO A 16 9.47 -21.34 -8.54
C PRO A 16 8.82 -20.54 -9.66
N ASP A 17 8.98 -21.01 -10.90
CA ASP A 17 8.27 -20.43 -12.05
C ASP A 17 6.74 -20.61 -11.89
N PRO A 18 5.94 -19.62 -12.34
CA PRO A 18 4.49 -19.72 -12.25
C PRO A 18 3.95 -20.82 -13.18
N GLU A 19 3.15 -21.74 -12.62
CA GLU A 19 2.48 -22.80 -13.40
C GLU A 19 1.16 -22.34 -14.03
N MET A 20 0.54 -21.28 -13.49
CA MET A 20 -0.72 -20.74 -13.99
C MET A 20 -0.46 -19.74 -15.13
N PRO A 21 -1.12 -19.89 -16.29
CA PRO A 21 -0.96 -18.96 -17.40
C PRO A 21 -1.57 -17.58 -17.08
N LEU A 22 -0.96 -16.54 -17.66
CA LEU A 22 -1.51 -15.19 -17.63
C LEU A 22 -2.91 -15.16 -18.27
N GLN A 23 -3.85 -14.53 -17.57
CA GLN A 23 -5.21 -14.38 -18.06
C GLN A 23 -5.26 -13.37 -19.23
N LYS A 24 -6.10 -13.66 -20.23
CA LYS A 24 -6.26 -12.78 -21.41
C LYS A 24 -7.07 -11.51 -21.10
N LYS A 25 -7.92 -11.56 -20.08
CA LYS A 25 -8.80 -10.44 -19.70
C LYS A 25 -7.95 -9.31 -19.10
N HIS A 26 -8.20 -8.08 -19.55
CA HIS A 26 -7.52 -6.91 -19.01
C HIS A 26 -7.94 -6.68 -17.54
N ALA A 27 -7.00 -6.26 -16.68
CA ALA A 27 -7.26 -6.10 -15.25
C ALA A 27 -8.44 -5.15 -14.95
N VAL A 28 -8.57 -4.05 -15.71
CA VAL A 28 -9.70 -3.12 -15.61
C VAL A 28 -11.05 -3.81 -15.83
N ASP A 29 -11.17 -4.63 -16.88
CA ASP A 29 -12.41 -5.34 -17.17
C ASP A 29 -12.70 -6.40 -16.10
N PHE A 30 -11.66 -7.08 -15.62
CA PHE A 30 -11.78 -8.01 -14.50
C PHE A 30 -12.30 -7.33 -13.23
N ILE A 31 -11.79 -6.16 -12.87
CA ILE A 31 -12.24 -5.39 -11.70
C ILE A 31 -13.71 -5.00 -11.85
N ILE A 32 -14.09 -4.42 -12.99
CA ILE A 32 -15.47 -3.98 -13.25
C ILE A 32 -16.45 -5.15 -13.17
N GLU A 33 -16.15 -6.25 -13.87
CA GLU A 33 -17.01 -7.44 -13.88
C GLU A 33 -17.11 -8.06 -12.48
N THR A 34 -15.99 -8.22 -11.78
CA THR A 34 -15.98 -8.79 -10.42
C THR A 34 -16.83 -7.97 -9.46
N ILE A 35 -16.74 -6.64 -9.49
CA ILE A 35 -17.57 -5.78 -8.64
C ILE A 35 -19.05 -5.86 -9.02
N ARG A 36 -19.36 -5.93 -10.33
CA ARG A 36 -20.75 -6.04 -10.79
C ARG A 36 -21.39 -7.37 -10.42
N ASP A 37 -20.64 -8.46 -10.50
CA ASP A 37 -21.12 -9.83 -10.28
C ASP A 37 -21.30 -10.18 -8.79
N ASN A 38 -20.76 -9.36 -7.88
CA ASN A 38 -20.88 -9.56 -6.44
C ASN A 38 -21.89 -8.59 -5.79
N GLU A 39 -22.34 -8.92 -4.58
CA GLU A 39 -23.24 -8.05 -3.82
C GLU A 39 -22.57 -6.72 -3.48
N ALA A 40 -23.34 -5.63 -3.50
CA ALA A 40 -22.83 -4.31 -3.16
C ALA A 40 -22.29 -4.30 -1.72
N GLY A 41 -21.13 -3.67 -1.51
CA GLY A 41 -20.50 -3.56 -0.21
C GLY A 41 -19.77 -4.81 0.27
N THR A 42 -19.46 -5.77 -0.62
CA THR A 42 -18.71 -6.99 -0.27
C THR A 42 -17.28 -7.02 -0.81
N ILE A 43 -16.94 -6.15 -1.76
CA ILE A 43 -15.61 -6.10 -2.40
C ILE A 43 -14.81 -4.92 -1.87
N THR A 44 -13.68 -5.21 -1.24
CA THR A 44 -12.65 -4.23 -0.88
C THR A 44 -11.50 -4.28 -1.88
N LEU A 45 -11.10 -3.13 -2.40
CA LEU A 45 -9.96 -3.00 -3.30
C LEU A 45 -8.71 -2.64 -2.48
N CYS A 46 -7.64 -3.41 -2.64
CA CYS A 46 -6.36 -3.20 -1.94
C CYS A 46 -5.23 -2.85 -2.92
N PRO A 47 -5.21 -1.65 -3.53
CA PRO A 47 -4.13 -1.29 -4.43
C PRO A 47 -2.81 -1.04 -3.66
N LEU A 48 -1.76 -1.71 -4.11
CA LEU A 48 -0.40 -1.66 -3.54
C LEU A 48 0.60 -1.00 -4.50
N GLY A 49 0.10 -0.52 -5.65
CA GLY A 49 0.87 0.14 -6.70
C GLY A 49 0.16 1.40 -7.21
N PRO A 50 0.61 1.98 -8.33
CA PRO A 50 -0.04 3.12 -8.95
C PRO A 50 -1.52 2.87 -9.22
N LEU A 51 -2.34 3.91 -9.06
CA LEU A 51 -3.81 3.79 -9.02
C LEU A 51 -4.47 3.72 -10.42
N THR A 52 -3.68 3.64 -11.49
CA THR A 52 -4.14 3.68 -12.89
C THR A 52 -5.28 2.71 -13.18
N ASN A 53 -5.16 1.44 -12.76
CA ASN A 53 -6.22 0.44 -12.98
C ASN A 53 -7.52 0.79 -12.26
N ILE A 54 -7.43 1.34 -11.04
CA ILE A 54 -8.59 1.69 -10.22
C ILE A 54 -9.29 2.91 -10.81
N ALA A 55 -8.54 3.96 -11.14
CA ALA A 55 -9.08 5.16 -11.79
C ALA A 55 -9.74 4.82 -13.13
N THR A 56 -9.05 4.04 -13.98
CA THR A 56 -9.58 3.62 -15.28
C THR A 56 -10.88 2.81 -15.13
N ALA A 57 -10.96 1.94 -14.12
CA ALA A 57 -12.19 1.18 -13.85
C ALA A 57 -13.34 2.09 -13.41
N ILE A 58 -13.07 3.06 -12.52
CA ILE A 58 -14.06 4.03 -12.04
C ILE A 58 -14.56 4.92 -13.18
N GLU A 59 -13.68 5.38 -14.08
CA GLU A 59 -14.07 6.21 -15.22
C GLU A 59 -14.84 5.42 -16.28
N LYS A 60 -14.39 4.20 -16.58
CA LYS A 60 -15.02 3.33 -17.58
C LYS A 60 -16.39 2.81 -17.13
N ALA A 61 -16.58 2.59 -15.83
CA ALA A 61 -17.82 2.07 -15.27
C ALA A 61 -18.19 2.79 -13.95
N PRO A 62 -18.69 4.04 -14.00
CA PRO A 62 -18.97 4.83 -12.79
C PRO A 62 -20.00 4.20 -11.84
N ASP A 63 -20.84 3.28 -12.33
CA ASP A 63 -21.82 2.53 -11.54
C ASP A 63 -21.19 1.63 -10.47
N ILE A 64 -19.94 1.18 -10.68
CA ILE A 64 -19.28 0.27 -9.73
C ILE A 64 -18.97 0.94 -8.39
N LYS A 65 -18.90 2.28 -8.35
CA LYS A 65 -18.55 3.05 -7.15
C LYS A 65 -19.49 2.75 -5.98
N GLU A 66 -20.78 2.59 -6.25
CA GLU A 66 -21.80 2.32 -5.22
C GLU A 66 -21.75 0.87 -4.72
N LYS A 67 -21.04 -0.01 -5.42
CA LYS A 67 -20.88 -1.43 -5.06
C LYS A 67 -19.59 -1.73 -4.31
N ILE A 68 -18.58 -0.87 -4.41
CA ILE A 68 -17.30 -1.04 -3.71
C ILE A 68 -17.51 -0.79 -2.22
N GLN A 69 -17.06 -1.73 -1.38
CA GLN A 69 -17.11 -1.58 0.08
C GLN A 69 -16.15 -0.50 0.55
N GLU A 70 -14.90 -0.59 0.12
CA GLU A 70 -13.81 0.28 0.55
C GLU A 70 -12.62 0.16 -0.40
N ILE A 71 -11.82 1.22 -0.50
CA ILE A 71 -10.47 1.18 -1.08
C ILE A 71 -9.48 1.36 0.07
N ILE A 72 -8.59 0.39 0.27
CA ILE A 72 -7.54 0.43 1.28
C ILE A 72 -6.20 0.43 0.53
N LEU A 73 -5.53 1.58 0.46
CA LEU A 73 -4.39 1.76 -0.42
C LEU A 73 -3.09 2.00 0.34
N MET A 74 -1.98 1.50 -0.20
CA MET A 74 -0.65 1.93 0.19
C MET A 74 -0.22 3.09 -0.71
N GLY A 75 0.04 4.24 -0.11
CA GLY A 75 0.57 5.37 -0.84
C GLY A 75 0.40 6.70 -0.12
N GLY A 76 1.15 7.69 -0.59
CA GLY A 76 1.15 9.04 -0.03
C GLY A 76 2.02 9.20 1.22
N ALA A 77 2.19 10.45 1.62
CA ALA A 77 2.92 10.86 2.81
C ALA A 77 2.55 12.29 3.22
N TYR A 78 2.59 12.59 4.53
CA TYR A 78 2.38 13.94 5.04
C TYR A 78 3.49 14.43 5.98
N PHE A 79 3.72 13.73 7.09
CA PHE A 79 4.79 14.03 8.06
C PHE A 79 6.13 13.41 7.66
N GLU A 80 6.11 12.19 7.10
CA GLU A 80 7.33 11.49 6.64
C GLU A 80 7.90 12.05 5.34
N VAL A 81 7.12 12.85 4.62
CA VAL A 81 7.43 13.37 3.28
C VAL A 81 7.72 12.27 2.24
N GLY A 82 8.15 12.63 1.03
CA GLY A 82 8.24 11.70 -0.09
C GLY A 82 9.47 10.77 -0.09
N ASN A 83 9.39 9.67 -0.85
CA ASN A 83 10.49 8.70 -1.02
C ASN A 83 11.07 8.66 -2.45
N ILE A 84 10.32 9.14 -3.45
CA ILE A 84 10.76 9.27 -4.85
C ILE A 84 11.12 10.73 -5.20
N THR A 85 10.40 11.69 -4.63
CA THR A 85 10.76 13.10 -4.59
C THR A 85 10.71 13.57 -3.13
N PRO A 86 11.23 14.75 -2.79
CA PRO A 86 11.08 15.28 -1.42
C PRO A 86 9.62 15.42 -0.96
N ALA A 87 8.65 15.52 -1.89
CA ALA A 87 7.25 15.81 -1.56
C ALA A 87 6.28 14.65 -1.83
N ALA A 88 6.67 13.65 -2.63
CA ALA A 88 5.76 12.62 -3.11
C ALA A 88 6.26 11.19 -2.84
N GLU A 89 5.30 10.34 -2.51
CA GLU A 89 5.48 8.89 -2.42
C GLU A 89 5.32 8.28 -3.83
N PHE A 90 6.07 7.21 -4.10
CA PHE A 90 6.18 6.56 -5.40
C PHE A 90 4.83 6.22 -6.08
N ASN A 91 3.93 5.49 -5.41
CA ASN A 91 2.68 5.04 -6.02
C ASN A 91 1.79 6.20 -6.47
N ILE A 92 1.71 7.27 -5.66
CA ILE A 92 0.98 8.49 -6.02
C ILE A 92 1.70 9.28 -7.10
N TYR A 93 3.04 9.37 -7.04
CA TYR A 93 3.84 10.12 -8.00
C TYR A 93 3.82 9.52 -9.42
N VAL A 94 3.73 8.19 -9.54
CA VAL A 94 3.75 7.52 -10.85
C VAL A 94 2.51 7.86 -11.69
N ASP A 95 1.35 8.05 -11.05
CA ASP A 95 0.12 8.44 -11.73
C ASP A 95 -0.75 9.33 -10.81
N PRO A 96 -0.38 10.61 -10.65
CA PRO A 96 -1.05 11.51 -9.74
C PRO A 96 -2.46 11.88 -10.23
N GLU A 97 -2.71 11.87 -11.54
CA GLU A 97 -4.04 12.05 -12.12
C GLU A 97 -4.98 10.89 -11.75
N ALA A 98 -4.53 9.64 -11.85
CA ALA A 98 -5.31 8.50 -11.39
C ALA A 98 -5.58 8.56 -9.88
N ALA A 99 -4.60 8.98 -9.09
CA ALA A 99 -4.80 9.21 -7.67
C ALA A 99 -5.86 10.30 -7.40
N GLU A 100 -5.82 11.43 -8.13
CA GLU A 100 -6.83 12.50 -8.00
C GLU A 100 -8.24 11.96 -8.28
N ILE A 101 -8.42 11.13 -9.32
CA ILE A 101 -9.69 10.48 -9.66
C ILE A 101 -10.18 9.60 -8.51
N VAL A 102 -9.31 8.75 -7.95
CA VAL A 102 -9.66 7.84 -6.84
C VAL A 102 -10.06 8.64 -5.60
N PHE A 103 -9.28 9.64 -5.19
CA PHE A 103 -9.60 10.46 -4.00
C PHE A 103 -10.86 11.33 -4.14
N ARG A 104 -11.31 11.58 -5.38
CA ARG A 104 -12.58 12.27 -5.69
C ARG A 104 -13.77 11.35 -5.95
N SER A 105 -13.58 10.03 -5.85
CA SER A 105 -14.59 9.04 -6.23
C SER A 105 -15.81 8.99 -5.29
N ASN A 106 -15.73 9.56 -4.09
CA ASN A 106 -16.69 9.39 -2.99
C ASN A 106 -16.84 7.94 -2.47
N ILE A 107 -15.90 7.05 -2.82
CA ILE A 107 -15.79 5.73 -2.21
C ILE A 107 -15.13 5.90 -0.83
N LYS A 108 -15.46 5.03 0.14
CA LYS A 108 -14.75 4.97 1.41
C LYS A 108 -13.27 4.64 1.15
N ILE A 109 -12.36 5.51 1.60
CA ILE A 109 -10.91 5.34 1.40
C ILE A 109 -10.19 5.29 2.74
N THR A 110 -9.33 4.29 2.89
CA THR A 110 -8.30 4.23 3.94
C THR A 110 -6.91 4.26 3.30
N VAL A 111 -6.05 5.13 3.82
CA VAL A 111 -4.69 5.37 3.28
C VAL A 111 -3.67 4.88 4.29
N LEU A 112 -2.76 4.00 3.84
CA LEU A 112 -1.58 3.53 4.55
C LEU A 112 -0.35 4.24 3.95
N PRO A 113 -0.06 5.48 4.41
CA PRO A 113 1.04 6.29 3.87
C PRO A 113 2.41 5.86 4.42
N LEU A 114 3.46 6.54 3.96
CA LEU A 114 4.80 6.45 4.57
C LEU A 114 4.76 6.74 6.08
N ASP A 115 3.87 7.64 6.53
CA ASP A 115 3.67 8.00 7.94
C ASP A 115 3.43 6.83 8.89
N VAL A 116 2.85 5.75 8.39
CA VAL A 116 2.64 4.52 9.17
C VAL A 116 3.57 3.40 8.76
N THR A 117 3.88 3.27 7.47
CA THR A 117 4.67 2.13 6.99
C THR A 117 6.13 2.21 7.43
N HIS A 118 6.69 3.42 7.60
CA HIS A 118 8.02 3.61 8.20
C HIS A 118 8.10 3.21 9.69
N LYS A 119 6.96 2.93 10.34
CA LYS A 119 6.91 2.41 11.72
C LYS A 119 6.83 0.87 11.76
N ALA A 120 6.61 0.22 10.62
CA ALA A 120 6.54 -1.24 10.47
C ALA A 120 7.88 -1.81 9.98
N LEU A 121 8.94 -1.63 10.76
CA LEU A 121 10.31 -2.00 10.36
C LEU A 121 10.61 -3.49 10.61
N VAL A 122 11.10 -4.21 9.59
CA VAL A 122 11.70 -5.54 9.75
C VAL A 122 13.09 -5.38 10.35
N THR A 123 13.17 -5.48 11.67
CA THR A 123 14.46 -5.57 12.37
C THR A 123 15.06 -6.96 12.20
N LYS A 124 16.36 -7.09 12.48
CA LYS A 124 17.03 -8.41 12.47
C LYS A 124 16.28 -9.48 13.27
N VAL A 125 15.82 -9.13 14.49
CA VAL A 125 15.09 -10.06 15.37
C VAL A 125 13.77 -10.51 14.73
N ARG A 126 13.05 -9.59 14.07
CA ARG A 126 11.81 -9.92 13.35
C ARG A 126 12.09 -10.80 12.13
N ASN A 127 13.17 -10.53 11.41
CA ASN A 127 13.55 -11.34 10.26
C ASN A 127 13.99 -12.75 10.66
N ASP A 128 14.76 -12.88 11.75
CA ASP A 128 15.15 -14.17 12.31
C ASP A 128 13.91 -14.97 12.77
N ALA A 129 12.86 -14.31 13.26
CA ALA A 129 11.60 -14.97 13.62
C ALA A 129 10.89 -15.57 12.39
N PHE A 130 10.88 -14.88 11.24
CA PHE A 130 10.35 -15.45 9.99
C PHE A 130 11.14 -16.68 9.56
N ARG A 131 12.47 -16.60 9.65
CA ARG A 131 13.37 -17.72 9.32
C ARG A 131 13.16 -18.92 10.25
N ALA A 132 12.89 -18.66 11.53
CA ALA A 132 12.67 -19.69 12.55
C ALA A 132 11.34 -20.45 12.39
N LEU A 133 10.42 -20.00 11.55
CA LEU A 133 9.20 -20.75 11.20
C LEU A 133 9.51 -22.08 10.49
N ASP A 134 10.69 -22.19 9.88
CA ASP A 134 11.16 -23.34 9.10
C ASP A 134 10.23 -23.78 7.95
N THR A 135 9.37 -22.87 7.46
CA THR A 135 8.57 -23.09 6.26
C THR A 135 9.24 -22.50 5.02
N THR A 136 8.86 -22.99 3.84
CA THR A 136 9.35 -22.45 2.55
C THR A 136 9.04 -20.97 2.41
N VAL A 137 7.84 -20.55 2.82
CA VAL A 137 7.41 -19.15 2.75
C VAL A 137 8.14 -18.29 3.78
N GLY A 138 8.30 -18.77 5.02
CA GLY A 138 9.06 -18.04 6.05
C GLY A 138 10.51 -17.76 5.64
N LYS A 139 11.18 -18.76 5.01
CA LYS A 139 12.52 -18.59 4.45
C LYS A 139 12.56 -17.58 3.30
N ALA A 140 11.63 -17.69 2.35
CA ALA A 140 11.57 -16.77 1.21
C ALA A 140 11.33 -15.31 1.64
N VAL A 141 10.40 -15.08 2.59
CA VAL A 141 10.15 -13.75 3.16
C VAL A 141 11.39 -13.20 3.88
N ALA A 142 12.10 -14.06 4.62
CA ALA A 142 13.32 -13.63 5.30
C ALA A 142 14.43 -13.22 4.32
N GLU A 143 14.58 -13.97 3.22
CA GLU A 143 15.55 -13.69 2.15
C GLU A 143 15.20 -12.42 1.36
N MET A 144 13.91 -12.17 1.05
CA MET A 144 13.46 -10.91 0.45
C MET A 144 13.77 -9.72 1.37
N SER A 145 13.48 -9.87 2.66
CA SER A 145 13.71 -8.81 3.65
C SER A 145 15.20 -8.50 3.80
N ASP A 146 16.07 -9.51 3.79
CA ASP A 146 17.53 -9.34 3.83
C ASP A 146 18.09 -8.64 2.58
N PHE A 147 17.45 -8.81 1.41
CA PHE A 147 17.85 -8.10 0.20
C PHE A 147 17.49 -6.62 0.31
N PHE A 148 16.26 -6.31 0.72
CA PHE A 148 15.79 -4.94 0.92
C PHE A 148 16.56 -4.17 1.99
N GLU A 149 16.88 -4.80 3.13
CA GLU A 149 17.58 -4.15 4.24
C GLU A 149 18.92 -3.53 3.81
N ARG A 150 19.61 -4.14 2.82
CA ARG A 150 20.89 -3.63 2.31
C ARG A 150 20.75 -2.27 1.63
N PHE A 151 19.65 -2.04 0.92
CA PHE A 151 19.41 -0.76 0.24
C PHE A 151 18.95 0.32 1.24
N ASP A 152 18.11 -0.05 2.21
CA ASP A 152 17.52 0.93 3.12
C ASP A 152 18.45 1.37 4.26
N LYS A 153 19.34 0.50 4.76
CA LYS A 153 20.32 0.92 5.78
C LYS A 153 21.23 2.04 5.29
N GLU A 154 21.64 2.00 4.03
CA GLU A 154 22.48 3.03 3.42
C GLU A 154 21.70 4.33 3.16
N LYS A 155 20.40 4.24 2.86
CA LYS A 155 19.55 5.38 2.51
C LYS A 155 18.92 6.09 3.71
N TYR A 156 18.43 5.33 4.71
CA TYR A 156 17.61 5.84 5.81
C TYR A 156 18.26 5.71 7.19
N GLY A 157 19.30 4.88 7.33
CA GLY A 157 19.96 4.65 8.63
C GLY A 157 19.05 4.04 9.70
N SER A 158 17.97 3.37 9.31
CA SER A 158 16.99 2.77 10.21
C SER A 158 17.44 1.41 10.75
N ASP A 159 16.84 1.00 11.88
CA ASP A 159 17.08 -0.31 12.52
C ASP A 159 16.53 -1.52 11.73
N GLY A 160 15.91 -1.28 10.56
CA GLY A 160 15.30 -2.29 9.69
C GLY A 160 14.64 -1.68 8.45
N ALA A 161 14.17 -2.53 7.54
CA ALA A 161 13.47 -2.11 6.31
C ALA A 161 11.95 -1.97 6.56
N PRO A 162 11.29 -0.91 6.07
CA PRO A 162 9.85 -0.76 6.22
C PRO A 162 9.07 -1.79 5.39
N LEU A 163 8.02 -2.38 5.98
CA LEU A 163 7.01 -3.11 5.24
C LEU A 163 5.86 -2.18 4.87
N HIS A 164 5.85 -1.72 3.62
CA HIS A 164 4.81 -0.85 3.09
C HIS A 164 3.49 -1.59 2.86
N ASP A 165 3.45 -2.38 1.80
CA ASP A 165 2.25 -3.03 1.30
C ASP A 165 1.59 -4.00 2.29
N PRO A 166 2.36 -4.78 3.10
CA PRO A 166 1.74 -5.63 4.12
C PRO A 166 0.90 -4.88 5.16
N CYS A 167 1.12 -3.57 5.37
CA CYS A 167 0.26 -2.77 6.24
C CYS A 167 -1.19 -2.70 5.75
N VAL A 168 -1.44 -2.72 4.43
CA VAL A 168 -2.80 -2.71 3.86
C VAL A 168 -3.55 -3.98 4.26
N ILE A 169 -2.91 -5.14 4.09
CA ILE A 169 -3.52 -6.43 4.43
C ILE A 169 -3.66 -6.60 5.94
N ALA A 170 -2.68 -6.16 6.72
CA ALA A 170 -2.78 -6.18 8.17
C ALA A 170 -3.91 -5.27 8.68
N TYR A 171 -4.11 -4.10 8.10
CA TYR A 171 -5.23 -3.21 8.43
C TYR A 171 -6.57 -3.87 8.09
N LEU A 172 -6.69 -4.49 6.91
CA LEU A 172 -7.89 -5.21 6.49
C LEU A 172 -8.26 -6.34 7.48
N LEU A 173 -7.26 -7.07 7.99
CA LEU A 173 -7.48 -8.19 8.90
C LEU A 173 -7.65 -7.77 10.37
N SER A 174 -7.03 -6.68 10.80
CA SER A 174 -6.97 -6.25 12.19
C SER A 174 -6.81 -4.73 12.28
N PRO A 175 -7.88 -3.96 11.99
CA PRO A 175 -7.82 -2.51 11.92
C PRO A 175 -7.46 -1.86 13.27
N ASP A 176 -7.73 -2.53 14.40
CA ASP A 176 -7.40 -2.05 15.75
C ASP A 176 -5.89 -1.95 16.00
N LEU A 177 -5.06 -2.56 15.16
CA LEU A 177 -3.60 -2.37 15.18
C LEU A 177 -3.18 -0.99 14.71
N PHE A 178 -4.09 -0.24 14.07
CA PHE A 178 -3.79 1.02 13.41
C PHE A 178 -4.62 2.14 14.00
N SER A 179 -4.08 3.36 13.96
CA SER A 179 -4.90 4.55 14.23
C SER A 179 -4.52 5.70 13.32
N GLY A 180 -5.53 6.49 13.00
CA GLY A 180 -5.43 7.59 12.04
C GLY A 180 -6.53 8.62 12.25
N ARG A 181 -6.69 9.49 11.26
CA ARG A 181 -7.69 10.56 11.29
C ARG A 181 -8.46 10.62 9.97
N HIS A 182 -9.77 10.79 10.08
CA HIS A 182 -10.60 11.07 8.91
C HIS A 182 -10.47 12.54 8.54
N ILE A 183 -9.84 12.82 7.39
CA ILE A 183 -9.46 14.15 6.92
C ILE A 183 -9.71 14.31 5.42
N ASN A 184 -9.61 15.54 4.93
CA ASN A 184 -9.57 15.79 3.50
C ASN A 184 -8.14 15.58 2.99
N VAL A 185 -8.02 14.92 1.84
CA VAL A 185 -6.78 14.73 1.12
C VAL A 185 -7.04 15.08 -0.35
N GLU A 186 -6.26 16.01 -0.89
CA GLU A 186 -6.21 16.32 -2.33
C GLU A 186 -4.88 15.82 -2.91
N ILE A 187 -4.84 15.55 -4.20
CA ILE A 187 -3.60 15.18 -4.92
C ILE A 187 -3.12 16.38 -5.73
N GLU A 188 -1.86 16.76 -5.58
CA GLU A 188 -1.25 17.80 -6.40
C GLU A 188 -0.81 17.23 -7.76
N THR A 189 -1.37 17.77 -8.85
CA THR A 189 -1.17 17.28 -10.24
C THR A 189 -0.44 18.27 -11.15
N LYS A 190 -0.02 19.43 -10.65
CA LYS A 190 0.47 20.55 -11.48
C LYS A 190 1.80 21.14 -11.04
N SER A 191 2.01 21.25 -9.74
CA SER A 191 3.18 21.93 -9.16
C SER A 191 4.49 21.25 -9.56
N GLU A 192 5.47 22.03 -10.04
CA GLU A 192 6.80 21.54 -10.40
C GLU A 192 7.52 20.88 -9.20
N LEU A 193 7.32 21.39 -7.99
CA LEU A 193 8.04 20.93 -6.80
C LEU A 193 7.26 19.86 -6.01
N THR A 194 5.95 19.79 -6.18
CA THR A 194 5.08 18.98 -5.31
C THR A 194 4.12 18.09 -6.09
N LEU A 195 4.37 17.84 -7.38
CA LEU A 195 3.65 16.84 -8.16
C LEU A 195 3.60 15.49 -7.41
N GLY A 196 2.41 14.91 -7.28
CA GLY A 196 2.18 13.65 -6.57
C GLY A 196 2.09 13.77 -5.05
N MET A 197 2.13 14.98 -4.49
CA MET A 197 1.92 15.17 -3.05
C MET A 197 0.47 14.84 -2.66
N THR A 198 0.31 14.04 -1.61
CA THR A 198 -0.95 13.94 -0.87
C THR A 198 -1.08 15.13 0.07
N VAL A 199 -1.85 16.14 -0.33
CA VAL A 199 -2.11 17.35 0.45
C VAL A 199 -3.15 17.02 1.52
N ALA A 200 -2.66 16.49 2.65
CA ALA A 200 -3.48 16.07 3.78
C ALA A 200 -3.80 17.25 4.71
N ASP A 201 -5.09 17.58 4.86
CA ASP A 201 -5.55 18.59 5.81
C ASP A 201 -5.66 18.02 7.23
N TRP A 202 -4.52 17.59 7.77
CA TRP A 202 -4.44 16.91 9.06
C TRP A 202 -5.07 17.72 10.20
N TRP A 203 -4.84 19.03 10.17
CA TRP A 203 -5.30 19.98 11.18
C TRP A 203 -6.67 20.60 10.87
N LYS A 204 -7.34 20.17 9.79
CA LYS A 204 -8.67 20.64 9.39
C LYS A 204 -8.74 22.17 9.26
N VAL A 205 -7.67 22.75 8.72
CA VAL A 205 -7.56 24.20 8.52
C VAL A 205 -8.29 24.65 7.26
N THR A 206 -8.58 23.72 6.35
CA THR A 206 -9.48 23.95 5.23
C THR A 206 -10.92 23.65 5.63
N LYS A 207 -11.89 24.18 4.87
CA LYS A 207 -13.32 23.84 5.02
C LYS A 207 -13.73 22.68 4.11
N ARG A 208 -12.78 21.92 3.57
CA ARG A 208 -13.08 20.82 2.65
C ARG A 208 -13.63 19.63 3.40
N THR A 209 -14.53 18.89 2.75
CA THR A 209 -15.12 17.67 3.31
C THR A 209 -14.06 16.57 3.39
N PRO A 210 -13.91 15.89 4.55
CA PRO A 210 -13.08 14.70 4.66
C PRO A 210 -13.48 13.61 3.67
N ASN A 211 -12.49 13.00 3.01
CA ASN A 211 -12.67 11.97 1.98
C ASN A 211 -11.83 10.70 2.23
N ALA A 212 -10.92 10.71 3.21
CA ALA A 212 -10.06 9.58 3.48
C ALA A 212 -9.73 9.43 4.98
N TYR A 213 -9.63 8.18 5.43
CA TYR A 213 -9.05 7.84 6.72
C TYR A 213 -7.53 7.66 6.56
N PHE A 214 -6.77 8.65 7.01
CA PHE A 214 -5.32 8.71 6.83
C PHE A 214 -4.63 8.14 8.08
N ILE A 215 -3.95 7.00 7.92
CA ILE A 215 -3.34 6.28 9.05
C ILE A 215 -2.02 6.95 9.45
N GLY A 216 -1.83 7.15 10.75
CA GLY A 216 -0.64 7.82 11.30
C GLY A 216 0.15 6.97 12.29
N SER A 217 -0.36 5.82 12.73
CA SER A 217 0.37 4.93 13.64
C SER A 217 -0.07 3.47 13.50
N VAL A 218 0.82 2.58 13.93
CA VAL A 218 0.64 1.14 13.96
C VAL A 218 1.23 0.58 15.25
N ASN A 219 0.55 -0.39 15.87
CA ASN A 219 1.13 -1.30 16.85
C ASN A 219 2.03 -2.29 16.11
N ALA A 220 3.32 -1.96 16.00
CA ALA A 220 4.29 -2.76 15.27
C ALA A 220 4.44 -4.19 15.85
N GLU A 221 4.38 -4.36 17.16
CA GLU A 221 4.47 -5.70 17.78
C GLU A 221 3.27 -6.58 17.40
N GLY A 222 2.05 -6.03 17.47
CA GLY A 222 0.85 -6.72 17.04
C GLY A 222 0.85 -7.01 15.54
N PHE A 223 1.33 -6.07 14.72
CA PHE A 223 1.51 -6.26 13.28
C PHE A 223 2.46 -7.42 12.94
N PHE A 224 3.64 -7.48 13.57
CA PHE A 224 4.60 -8.56 13.31
C PHE A 224 4.16 -9.90 13.91
N SER A 225 3.41 -9.87 15.01
CA SER A 225 2.77 -11.08 15.56
C SER A 225 1.75 -11.65 14.58
N LEU A 226 0.86 -10.81 14.04
CA LEU A 226 -0.11 -11.20 13.02
C LEU A 226 0.60 -11.74 11.78
N LEU A 227 1.61 -11.03 11.27
CA LEU A 227 2.34 -11.45 10.08
C LEU A 227 3.02 -12.82 10.28
N THR A 228 3.72 -13.01 11.40
CA THR A 228 4.37 -14.28 11.74
C THR A 228 3.35 -15.42 11.86
N GLU A 229 2.22 -15.17 12.52
CA GLU A 229 1.13 -16.14 12.66
C GLU A 229 0.56 -16.58 11.29
N ARG A 230 0.43 -15.66 10.34
CA ARG A 230 -0.07 -15.97 8.99
C ARG A 230 0.95 -16.72 8.16
N LEU A 231 2.21 -16.33 8.22
CA LEU A 231 3.31 -17.02 7.52
C LEU A 231 3.50 -18.46 8.02
N ALA A 232 3.30 -18.71 9.33
CA ALA A 232 3.43 -20.05 9.90
C ALA A 232 2.41 -21.07 9.37
N ARG A 233 1.35 -20.62 8.69
CA ARG A 233 0.30 -21.48 8.11
C ARG A 233 0.58 -21.86 6.66
N LEU A 234 1.64 -21.34 6.05
CA LEU A 234 2.02 -21.51 4.64
C LEU A 234 3.38 -22.23 4.54
#